data_AF-A0A356KPQ2-F1
#
_entry.id   AF-A0A356KPQ2-F1
#
_cell.length_a   1.000
_cell.length_b   1.000
_cell.length_c   1.000
_cell.angle_alpha   90.00
_cell.angle_beta   90.00
_cell.angle_gamma   90.00
#
_symmetry.space_group_name_H-M   'P 1'
#
loop_
_entity.id
_entity.type
_entity.pdbx_description
1 polymer ?
#
loop_
_entity_poly.entity_id
_entity_poly.type
_entity_poly.pdbx_seq_one_letter_code
_entity_poly.pdbx_strand_id
1 'polypeptide(L)'
;RRVGHAPPLHVLVPWLALHVWYAYMALDPHPRALFWVQLGHALQYLIFPVRVEANRALDETRGHRVVRSLVFLALLVLAGLFFTYGLTAVLSWPAAATWGYRSGEAVPVVAFAFLNVHHYFVDSCIWKLSNPTVRKQLMAHVAPPTAPAAQAAPAA
;
A
#
# COMPACT_ATOMS: atom_id res chain seq x y z
N ARG A 1 0.94 -28.16 -8.66
CA ARG A 1 -0.21 -28.38 -7.75
C ARG A 1 0.33 -28.56 -6.33
N ARG A 2 0.09 -27.61 -5.40
CA ARG A 2 0.38 -27.79 -3.97
C ARG A 2 -0.96 -28.11 -3.29
N VAL A 3 -1.24 -29.39 -3.05
CA VAL A 3 -2.42 -29.85 -2.32
C VAL A 3 -1.91 -30.79 -1.23
N GLY A 4 -2.29 -30.57 0.02
CA GLY A 4 -1.93 -31.44 1.16
C GLY A 4 -1.00 -30.86 2.23
N HIS A 5 -0.63 -29.57 2.17
CA HIS A 5 0.14 -28.93 3.24
C HIS A 5 -0.77 -27.96 4.01
N ALA A 6 -0.68 -27.99 5.35
CA ALA A 6 -1.35 -27.00 6.19
C ALA A 6 -0.83 -25.59 5.83
N PRO A 7 -1.70 -24.56 5.88
CA PRO A 7 -1.25 -23.20 5.68
C PRO A 7 -0.17 -22.86 6.72
N PRO A 8 0.88 -22.13 6.33
CA PRO A 8 1.97 -21.83 7.24
C PRO A 8 1.46 -20.93 8.38
N LEU A 9 2.02 -21.12 9.59
CA LEU A 9 1.55 -20.44 10.81
C LEU A 9 1.55 -18.91 10.70
N HIS A 10 2.41 -18.33 9.85
CA HIS A 10 2.42 -16.88 9.64
C HIS A 10 1.13 -16.34 8.99
N VAL A 11 0.29 -17.19 8.39
CA VAL A 11 -1.04 -16.81 7.89
C VAL A 11 -2.00 -16.47 9.04
N LEU A 12 -1.74 -16.98 10.25
CA LEU A 12 -2.55 -16.64 11.42
C LEU A 12 -2.40 -15.18 11.83
N VAL A 13 -1.24 -14.56 11.55
CA VAL A 13 -0.99 -13.16 11.89
C VAL A 13 -1.94 -12.20 11.17
N PRO A 14 -2.02 -12.17 9.81
CA PRO A 14 -2.99 -11.31 9.12
C PRO A 14 -4.43 -11.72 9.40
N TRP A 15 -4.70 -13.02 9.63
CA TRP A 15 -6.05 -13.49 9.97
C TRP A 15 -6.52 -12.96 11.32
N LEU A 16 -5.70 -13.06 12.37
CA LEU A 16 -6.00 -12.51 13.70
C LEU A 16 -6.10 -10.98 13.65
N ALA A 17 -5.17 -10.32 12.96
CA ALA A 17 -5.18 -8.87 12.82
C ALA A 17 -6.49 -8.37 12.19
N LEU A 18 -7.01 -9.06 11.18
CA LEU A 18 -8.29 -8.73 10.55
C LEU A 18 -9.45 -8.76 11.55
N HIS A 19 -9.52 -9.80 12.39
CA HIS A 19 -10.58 -9.94 13.40
C HIS A 19 -10.46 -8.88 14.49
N VAL A 20 -9.23 -8.54 14.91
CA VAL A 20 -8.98 -7.45 15.86
C VAL A 20 -9.47 -6.12 15.30
N TRP A 21 -9.21 -5.83 14.03
CA TRP A 21 -9.70 -4.60 13.39
C TRP A 21 -11.22 -4.56 13.28
N TYR A 22 -11.86 -5.67 12.90
CA TYR A 22 -13.33 -5.75 12.88
C TYR A 22 -13.94 -5.57 14.28
N ALA A 23 -13.36 -6.20 15.29
CA ALA A 23 -13.79 -6.03 16.67
C ALA A 23 -13.63 -4.57 17.13
N TYR A 24 -12.51 -3.92 16.82
CA TYR A 24 -12.30 -2.52 17.15
C TYR A 24 -13.31 -1.61 16.45
N MET A 25 -13.58 -1.82 15.16
CA MET A 25 -14.62 -1.08 14.43
C MET A 25 -16.03 -1.31 14.98
N ALA A 26 -16.33 -2.52 15.45
CA ALA A 26 -17.64 -2.84 16.02
C ALA A 26 -17.83 -2.27 17.44
N LEU A 27 -16.74 -2.08 18.17
CA LEU A 27 -16.75 -1.58 19.55
C LEU A 27 -16.53 -0.07 19.65
N ASP A 28 -16.01 0.59 18.61
CA ASP A 28 -15.81 2.04 18.58
C ASP A 28 -17.11 2.75 18.14
N PRO A 29 -17.79 3.49 19.04
CA PRO A 29 -18.98 4.26 18.69
C PRO A 29 -18.66 5.47 17.78
N HIS A 30 -17.38 5.75 17.53
CA HIS A 30 -16.92 6.81 16.62
C HIS A 30 -16.17 6.22 15.42
N PRO A 31 -16.08 6.95 14.28
CA PRO A 31 -15.37 6.46 13.09
C PRO A 31 -13.83 6.51 13.22
N ARG A 32 -13.26 6.55 14.44
CA ARG A 32 -11.79 6.66 14.64
C ARG A 32 -11.09 5.36 14.30
N ALA A 33 -11.75 4.23 14.55
CA ALA A 33 -11.26 2.92 14.15
C ALA A 33 -10.94 2.86 12.65
N LEU A 34 -11.77 3.47 11.79
CA LEU A 34 -11.51 3.53 10.35
C LEU A 34 -10.20 4.26 10.05
N PHE A 35 -9.94 5.40 10.70
CA PHE A 35 -8.67 6.12 10.52
C PHE A 35 -7.45 5.25 10.86
N TRP A 36 -7.48 4.56 12.00
CA TRP A 36 -6.37 3.70 12.43
C TRP A 36 -6.18 2.48 11.54
N VAL A 37 -7.27 1.86 11.07
CA VAL A 37 -7.22 0.78 10.08
C VAL A 37 -6.53 1.28 8.81
N GLN A 38 -6.95 2.44 8.28
CA GLN A 38 -6.35 3.01 7.07
C GLN A 38 -4.87 3.37 7.27
N LEU A 39 -4.48 3.89 8.44
CA LEU A 39 -3.09 4.19 8.74
C LEU A 39 -2.23 2.91 8.84
N GLY A 40 -2.68 1.93 9.61
CA GLY A 40 -2.00 0.65 9.75
C GLY A 40 -1.86 -0.06 8.39
N HIS A 41 -2.89 0.06 7.56
CA HIS A 41 -2.88 -0.45 6.20
C HIS A 41 -1.85 0.28 5.30
N ALA A 42 -1.79 1.60 5.34
CA ALA A 42 -0.78 2.37 4.62
C ALA A 42 0.66 1.97 5.02
N LEU A 43 0.88 1.69 6.31
CA LEU A 43 2.17 1.21 6.82
C LEU A 43 2.53 -0.19 6.29
N GLN A 44 1.56 -1.10 6.19
CA GLN A 44 1.79 -2.41 5.58
C GLN A 44 2.28 -2.27 4.13
N TYR A 45 1.72 -1.32 3.39
CA TYR A 45 2.06 -1.10 1.99
C TYR A 45 3.35 -0.32 1.79
N LEU A 46 3.82 0.41 2.80
CA LEU A 46 5.07 1.19 2.73
C LEU A 46 6.28 0.32 2.38
N ILE A 47 6.25 -0.99 2.68
CA ILE A 47 7.33 -1.91 2.34
C ILE A 47 7.62 -1.99 0.84
N PHE A 48 6.60 -1.87 -0.02
CA PHE A 48 6.74 -1.97 -1.47
C PHE A 48 7.49 -0.77 -2.09
N PRO A 49 7.06 0.49 -1.92
CA PRO A 49 7.80 1.65 -2.44
C PRO A 49 9.17 1.78 -1.78
N VAL A 50 9.30 1.47 -0.48
CA VAL A 50 10.62 1.43 0.17
C VAL A 50 11.53 0.41 -0.51
N ARG A 51 11.03 -0.79 -0.84
CA ARG A 51 11.81 -1.80 -1.54
C ARG A 51 12.20 -1.36 -2.96
N VAL A 52 11.26 -0.74 -3.69
CA VAL A 52 11.54 -0.21 -5.04
C VAL A 52 12.65 0.84 -4.96
N GLU A 53 12.56 1.79 -4.03
CA GLU A 53 13.58 2.82 -3.88
C GLU A 53 14.92 2.23 -3.41
N ALA A 54 14.91 1.27 -2.49
CA ALA A 54 16.10 0.56 -2.04
C ALA A 54 16.79 -0.23 -3.17
N ASN A 55 16.02 -0.78 -4.11
CA ASN A 55 16.57 -1.46 -5.28
C ASN A 55 17.13 -0.45 -6.31
N ARG A 56 16.44 0.67 -6.57
CA ARG A 56 16.93 1.75 -7.45
C ARG A 56 18.18 2.43 -6.88
N ALA A 57 18.28 2.44 -5.56
CA ALA A 57 19.43 2.87 -4.80
C ALA A 57 20.71 2.04 -5.04
N LEU A 58 20.62 0.88 -5.70
CA LEU A 58 21.82 0.17 -6.13
C LEU A 58 22.45 0.80 -7.37
N ASP A 59 21.66 1.52 -8.18
CA ASP A 59 22.05 2.01 -9.51
C ASP A 59 22.30 3.54 -9.57
N GLU A 60 21.94 4.30 -8.53
CA GLU A 60 21.95 5.78 -8.56
C GLU A 60 23.03 6.42 -7.66
N THR A 61 23.57 7.59 -8.04
CA THR A 61 24.50 8.35 -7.19
C THR A 61 23.80 8.92 -5.94
N ARG A 62 24.48 8.90 -4.78
CA ARG A 62 23.90 9.24 -3.47
C ARG A 62 23.25 10.62 -3.40
N GLY A 63 23.79 11.63 -4.09
CA GLY A 63 23.28 13.00 -4.09
C GLY A 63 21.92 13.17 -4.79
N HIS A 64 21.77 12.62 -5.99
CA HIS A 64 20.50 12.69 -6.75
C HIS A 64 19.36 11.96 -6.02
N ARG A 65 19.69 10.88 -5.31
CA ARG A 65 18.73 10.10 -4.52
C ARG A 65 18.10 10.91 -3.39
N VAL A 66 18.92 11.58 -2.57
CA VAL A 66 18.43 12.35 -1.42
C VAL A 66 17.49 13.47 -1.87
N VAL A 67 17.87 14.22 -2.92
CA VAL A 67 17.03 15.29 -3.47
C VAL A 67 15.70 14.73 -3.97
N ARG A 68 15.72 13.64 -4.75
CA ARG A 68 14.49 13.01 -5.25
C ARG A 68 13.59 12.53 -4.11
N SER A 69 14.15 11.87 -3.10
CA SER A 69 13.39 11.40 -1.95
C SER A 69 12.76 12.55 -1.17
N LEU A 70 13.49 13.66 -0.95
CA LEU A 70 12.96 14.83 -0.27
C LEU A 70 11.85 15.52 -1.07
N VAL A 71 12.01 15.67 -2.38
CA VAL A 71 10.97 16.22 -3.26
C VAL A 71 9.74 15.32 -3.24
N PHE A 72 9.92 14.01 -3.35
CA PHE A 72 8.81 13.05 -3.29
C PHE A 72 8.07 13.12 -1.96
N LEU A 73 8.80 13.18 -0.83
CA LEU A 73 8.21 13.30 0.50
C LEU A 73 7.47 14.62 0.68
N ALA A 74 8.03 15.73 0.19
CA ALA A 74 7.38 17.04 0.21
C ALA A 74 6.08 17.02 -0.62
N LEU A 75 6.09 16.42 -1.81
CA LEU A 75 4.89 16.27 -2.64
C LEU A 75 3.82 15.41 -1.97
N LEU A 76 4.21 14.33 -1.29
CA LEU A 76 3.30 13.50 -0.49
C LEU A 76 2.67 14.29 0.66
N VAL A 77 3.45 15.08 1.39
CA VAL A 77 2.94 15.93 2.47
C VAL A 77 1.98 16.98 1.91
N LEU A 78 2.35 17.67 0.82
CA LEU A 78 1.49 18.66 0.18
C LEU A 78 0.19 18.04 -0.34
N ALA A 79 0.26 16.86 -0.97
CA ALA A 79 -0.92 16.13 -1.42
C ALA A 79 -1.81 15.72 -0.24
N GLY A 80 -1.22 15.24 0.86
CA GLY A 80 -1.94 14.90 2.09
C GLY A 80 -2.62 16.10 2.73
N LEU A 81 -1.92 17.24 2.83
CA LEU A 81 -2.50 18.50 3.32
C LEU A 81 -3.63 19.00 2.41
N PHE A 82 -3.43 18.96 1.10
CA PHE A 82 -4.46 19.33 0.13
C PHE A 82 -5.70 18.45 0.26
N PHE A 83 -5.53 17.13 0.36
CA PHE A 83 -6.67 16.23 0.57
C PHE A 83 -7.34 16.46 1.91
N THR A 84 -6.59 16.68 2.98
CA THR A 84 -7.16 16.86 4.33
C THR A 84 -7.95 18.17 4.42
N TYR A 85 -7.35 19.28 4.00
CA TYR A 85 -7.95 20.61 4.17
C TYR A 85 -8.79 21.05 2.96
N GLY A 86 -8.34 20.74 1.75
CA GLY A 86 -9.06 21.08 0.51
C GLY A 86 -10.34 20.28 0.33
N LEU A 87 -10.33 18.97 0.59
CA LEU A 87 -11.56 18.15 0.52
C LEU A 87 -12.57 18.59 1.58
N THR A 88 -12.10 18.89 2.79
CA THR A 88 -12.95 19.41 3.87
C THR A 88 -13.56 20.75 3.46
N ALA A 89 -12.79 21.67 2.87
CA ALA A 89 -13.30 22.96 2.39
C ALA A 89 -14.37 22.81 1.29
N VAL A 90 -14.16 21.91 0.33
CA VAL A 90 -15.12 21.65 -0.77
C VAL A 90 -16.40 20.99 -0.26
N LEU A 91 -16.30 20.02 0.65
CA LEU A 91 -17.46 19.30 1.18
C LEU A 91 -18.21 20.06 2.29
N SER A 92 -17.59 21.09 2.86
CA SER A 92 -18.24 22.06 3.75
C SER A 92 -18.90 23.22 2.98
N TRP A 93 -18.77 23.24 1.65
CA TRP A 93 -19.36 24.27 0.80
C TRP A 93 -20.90 24.18 0.82
N PRO A 94 -21.64 25.31 0.88
CA PRO A 94 -23.10 25.32 1.02
C PRO A 94 -23.87 24.50 -0.03
N ALA A 95 -23.34 24.39 -1.26
CA ALA A 95 -23.93 23.56 -2.31
C ALA A 95 -23.85 22.04 -2.06
N ALA A 96 -22.94 21.56 -1.19
CA ALA A 96 -22.85 20.15 -0.81
C ALA A 96 -24.05 19.69 0.06
N ALA A 97 -24.75 20.63 0.70
CA ALA A 97 -25.98 20.36 1.45
C ALA A 97 -27.14 19.86 0.56
N THR A 98 -27.05 20.03 -0.76
CA THR A 98 -28.04 19.52 -1.73
C THR A 98 -28.10 17.99 -1.80
N TRP A 99 -27.13 17.29 -1.22
CA TRP A 99 -27.09 15.82 -1.14
C TRP A 99 -27.65 15.25 0.18
N GLY A 100 -28.31 16.07 1.00
CA GLY A 100 -29.00 15.62 2.22
C GLY A 100 -28.09 15.34 3.43
N TYR A 101 -26.79 15.62 3.33
CA TYR A 101 -25.85 15.57 4.45
C TYR A 101 -25.78 16.94 5.14
N ARG A 102 -25.66 16.96 6.48
CA ARG A 102 -25.30 18.20 7.18
C ARG A 102 -23.84 18.56 6.85
N SER A 103 -23.50 19.85 6.86
CA SER A 103 -22.16 20.33 6.48
C SER A 103 -21.07 19.60 7.29
N GLY A 104 -20.17 18.90 6.60
CA GLY A 104 -19.07 18.15 7.21
C GLY A 104 -19.31 16.66 7.45
N GLU A 105 -20.55 16.16 7.43
CA GLU A 105 -20.85 14.73 7.67
C GLU A 105 -20.42 13.83 6.50
N ALA A 106 -20.44 14.34 5.28
CA ALA A 106 -20.04 13.59 4.08
C ALA A 106 -18.51 13.40 3.96
N VAL A 107 -17.71 14.23 4.65
CA VAL A 107 -16.23 14.22 4.57
C VAL A 107 -15.64 12.85 4.92
N PRO A 108 -15.91 12.26 6.09
CA PRO A 108 -15.34 10.96 6.45
C PRO A 108 -15.81 9.83 5.52
N VAL A 109 -17.06 9.87 5.02
CA VAL A 109 -17.61 8.83 4.12
C VAL A 109 -16.94 8.89 2.75
N VAL A 110 -16.81 10.09 2.17
CA VAL A 110 -16.15 10.29 0.87
C VAL A 110 -14.66 10.00 0.97
N ALA A 111 -14.00 10.45 2.05
CA ALA A 111 -12.59 10.12 2.30
C ALA A 111 -12.40 8.61 2.44
N PHE A 112 -13.27 7.92 3.19
CA PHE A 112 -13.24 6.47 3.31
C PHE A 112 -13.45 5.77 1.96
N ALA A 113 -14.44 6.16 1.17
CA ALA A 113 -14.69 5.59 -0.15
C ALA A 113 -13.50 5.81 -1.11
N PHE A 114 -12.96 7.02 -1.15
CA PHE A 114 -11.78 7.35 -1.94
C PHE A 114 -10.57 6.50 -1.52
N LEU A 115 -10.29 6.37 -0.22
CA LEU A 115 -9.19 5.56 0.28
C LEU A 115 -9.35 4.08 -0.06
N ASN A 116 -10.58 3.54 0.02
CA ASN A 116 -10.87 2.14 -0.35
C ASN A 116 -10.66 1.90 -1.86
N VAL A 117 -11.13 2.81 -2.71
CA VAL A 117 -10.93 2.71 -4.18
C VAL A 117 -9.46 2.89 -4.55
N HIS A 118 -8.78 3.87 -3.94
CA HIS A 118 -7.35 4.13 -4.14
C HIS A 118 -6.51 2.90 -3.83
N HIS A 119 -6.81 2.26 -2.70
CA HIS A 119 -6.14 1.06 -2.25
C HIS A 119 -6.33 -0.09 -3.25
N TYR A 120 -7.57 -0.38 -3.67
CA TYR A 120 -7.85 -1.40 -4.69
C TYR A 120 -7.04 -1.21 -5.98
N PHE A 121 -6.82 0.05 -6.38
CA PHE A 121 -6.01 0.38 -7.54
C PHE A 121 -4.51 0.11 -7.31
N VAL A 122 -3.96 0.56 -6.17
CA VAL A 122 -2.54 0.34 -5.82
C VAL A 122 -2.22 -1.15 -5.73
N ASP A 123 -3.12 -1.94 -5.15
CA ASP A 123 -3.02 -3.41 -5.13
C ASP A 123 -2.91 -3.98 -6.53
N SER A 124 -3.82 -3.58 -7.41
CA SER A 124 -3.84 -4.06 -8.78
C SER A 124 -2.55 -3.78 -9.56
N CYS A 125 -1.77 -2.77 -9.14
CA CYS A 125 -0.48 -2.42 -9.71
C CYS A 125 0.68 -3.24 -9.11
N ILE A 126 0.71 -3.45 -7.79
CA ILE A 126 1.79 -4.19 -7.10
C ILE A 126 1.78 -5.67 -7.48
N TRP A 127 0.60 -6.26 -7.64
CA TRP A 127 0.46 -7.70 -7.93
C TRP A 127 0.72 -8.07 -9.40
N LYS A 128 0.97 -7.10 -10.29
CA LYS A 128 1.31 -7.33 -11.71
C LYS A 128 2.78 -7.73 -11.91
N LEU A 129 3.22 -8.80 -11.26
CA LEU A 129 4.56 -9.38 -11.44
C LEU A 129 4.80 -9.93 -12.87
N SER A 130 3.76 -10.05 -13.69
CA SER A 130 3.88 -10.31 -15.12
C SER A 130 4.48 -9.12 -15.89
N ASN A 131 4.36 -7.90 -15.37
CA ASN A 131 5.03 -6.74 -15.95
C ASN A 131 6.54 -6.81 -15.62
N PRO A 132 7.42 -6.90 -16.64
CA PRO A 132 8.85 -7.08 -16.42
C PRO A 132 9.47 -5.90 -15.67
N THR A 133 8.97 -4.68 -15.86
CA THR A 133 9.44 -3.48 -15.17
C THR A 133 9.12 -3.54 -13.68
N VAL A 134 7.87 -3.87 -13.31
CA VAL A 134 7.45 -4.00 -11.91
C VAL A 134 8.24 -5.10 -11.21
N ARG A 135 8.36 -6.26 -11.86
CA ARG A 135 9.14 -7.38 -11.33
C ARG A 135 10.60 -7.01 -11.10
N LYS A 136 11.25 -6.37 -12.08
CA LYS A 136 12.63 -5.90 -11.94
C LYS A 136 12.78 -4.93 -10.77
N GLN A 137 11.94 -3.90 -10.71
CA GLN A 137 12.04 -2.85 -9.69
C GLN A 137 11.76 -3.36 -8.28
N LEU A 138 10.86 -4.33 -8.11
CA LEU A 138 10.50 -4.85 -6.79
C LEU A 138 11.42 -5.98 -6.32
N MET A 139 11.87 -6.84 -7.25
CA MET A 139 12.58 -8.10 -6.94
C MET A 139 14.08 -8.06 -7.27
N ALA A 140 14.68 -6.91 -7.58
CA ALA A 140 16.11 -6.82 -7.93
C ALA A 140 17.05 -7.43 -6.87
N HIS A 141 16.65 -7.43 -5.60
CA HIS A 141 17.39 -8.02 -4.48
C HIS A 141 17.36 -9.55 -4.41
N VAL A 142 16.50 -10.22 -5.19
CA VAL A 142 16.40 -11.68 -5.22
C VAL A 142 17.40 -12.21 -6.23
N ALA A 143 18.35 -13.04 -5.78
CA ALA A 143 19.30 -13.68 -6.67
C ALA A 143 18.58 -14.50 -7.75
N PRO A 144 19.05 -14.49 -9.01
CA PRO A 144 18.50 -15.38 -10.01
C PRO A 144 18.64 -16.84 -9.53
N PRO A 145 17.68 -17.71 -9.86
CA PRO A 145 17.79 -19.12 -9.52
C PRO A 145 19.12 -19.64 -10.05
N THR A 146 19.91 -20.26 -9.20
CA THR A 146 21.14 -20.94 -9.60
C THR A 146 20.75 -21.95 -10.68
N ALA A 147 21.31 -21.80 -11.89
CA ALA A 147 21.06 -22.76 -12.95
C ALA A 147 21.41 -24.16 -12.41
N PRO A 148 20.54 -25.17 -12.61
CA PRO A 148 20.88 -26.53 -12.18
C PRO A 148 22.22 -26.89 -12.80
N ALA A 149 23.17 -27.32 -11.96
CA ALA A 149 24.47 -27.78 -12.41
C ALA A 149 24.24 -28.76 -13.55
N ALA A 150 24.79 -28.47 -14.72
CA ALA A 150 24.74 -29.36 -15.87
C ALA A 150 25.20 -30.73 -15.37
N GLN A 151 24.27 -31.70 -15.32
CA GLN A 151 24.60 -33.07 -14.96
C GLN A 151 25.66 -33.51 -15.97
N ALA A 152 26.89 -33.71 -15.49
CA ALA A 152 27.98 -34.22 -16.29
C ALA A 152 27.47 -35.52 -16.93
N ALA A 153 27.40 -35.54 -18.26
CA ALA A 153 27.03 -36.73 -19.01
C ALA A 153 28.00 -37.86 -18.60
N PRO A 154 27.50 -39.07 -18.33
CA PRO A 154 28.38 -40.20 -18.04
C PRO A 154 29.26 -40.44 -19.27
N ALA A 155 30.57 -40.53 -19.05
CA ALA A 155 31.53 -40.90 -20.08
C ALA A 155 31.14 -42.29 -20.61
N ALA A 156 30.99 -42.38 -21.94
CA ALA A 156 30.74 -43.62 -22.67
C ALA A 156 32.03 -44.44 -22.84
#